data_AF-A0A3S9HQE3-F1
#
_entry.id   AF-A0A3S9HQE3-F1
#
_cell.length_a   1.000
_cell.length_b   1.000
_cell.length_c   1.000
_cell.angle_alpha   90.00
_cell.angle_beta   90.00
_cell.angle_gamma   90.00
#
_symmetry.space_group_name_H-M   'P 1'
#
loop_
_entity.id
_entity.type
_entity.pdbx_description
1 polymer ?
#
loop_
_entity_poly.entity_id
_entity_poly.type
_entity_poly.pdbx_seq_one_letter_code
_entity_poly.pdbx_strand_id
1 'polypeptide(L)'
;MPFTLAAVVQVLEWGAQPEQSPHSHKQIAMWCDRFWCQYIDVDASPEIERLLPILTDVETQWDLYLANTYQIEELRARSFEDECLPVEWFQDWLSKVKA
;
A
#
# COMPACT_ATOMS: atom_id res chain seq x y z
N MET A 1 -10.15 5.91 6.51
CA MET A 1 -10.50 6.20 5.11
C MET A 1 -11.34 5.05 4.56
N PRO A 2 -12.41 5.31 3.79
CA PRO A 2 -13.31 4.27 3.28
C PRO A 2 -12.66 3.41 2.20
N PHE A 3 -13.04 2.14 2.09
CA PHE A 3 -12.53 1.22 1.09
C PHE A 3 -13.29 1.36 -0.24
N THR A 4 -12.75 2.21 -1.12
CA THR A 4 -13.33 2.55 -2.43
C THR A 4 -12.22 2.78 -3.43
N LEU A 5 -12.52 2.69 -4.73
CA LEU A 5 -11.59 3.04 -5.81
C LEU A 5 -10.96 4.42 -5.62
N ALA A 6 -11.78 5.44 -5.35
CA ALA A 6 -11.32 6.81 -5.16
C ALA A 6 -10.34 6.93 -3.99
N ALA A 7 -10.58 6.17 -2.91
CA ALA A 7 -9.66 6.11 -1.79
C ALA A 7 -8.33 5.42 -2.15
N VAL A 8 -8.35 4.34 -2.96
CA VAL A 8 -7.10 3.71 -3.45
C VAL A 8 -6.28 4.72 -4.23
N VAL A 9 -6.91 5.45 -5.16
CA VAL A 9 -6.22 6.52 -5.92
C VAL A 9 -5.59 7.54 -4.99
N GLN A 10 -6.35 8.05 -4.02
CA GLN A 10 -5.86 9.05 -3.08
C GLN A 10 -4.69 8.54 -2.21
N VAL A 11 -4.76 7.28 -1.76
CA VAL A 11 -3.73 6.63 -0.95
C VAL A 11 -2.44 6.44 -1.73
N LEU A 12 -2.53 6.02 -2.98
CA LEU A 12 -1.36 5.88 -3.83
C LEU A 12 -0.78 7.25 -4.25
N GLU A 13 -1.61 8.27 -4.43
CA GLU A 13 -1.16 9.66 -4.65
C GLU A 13 -0.36 10.20 -3.46
N TRP A 14 -0.77 9.87 -2.24
CA TRP A 14 0.00 10.16 -1.04
C TRP A 14 1.37 9.46 -1.03
N GLY A 15 1.43 8.17 -1.38
CA GLY A 15 2.70 7.44 -1.47
C GLY A 15 3.62 7.92 -2.59
N ALA A 16 3.06 8.47 -3.66
CA ALA A 16 3.83 9.10 -4.73
C ALA A 16 4.39 10.48 -4.35
N GLN A 17 3.90 11.09 -3.26
CA GLN A 17 4.30 12.41 -2.77
C GLN A 17 4.47 12.41 -1.24
N PRO A 18 5.45 11.65 -0.70
CA PRO A 18 5.58 11.42 0.75
C PRO A 18 5.72 12.72 1.56
N GLU A 19 6.40 13.75 1.02
CA GLU A 19 6.57 15.04 1.70
C GLU A 19 5.27 15.82 1.92
N GLN A 20 4.24 15.53 1.13
CA GLN A 20 2.92 16.18 1.21
C GLN A 20 1.85 15.25 1.78
N SER A 21 2.24 14.01 2.10
CA SER A 21 1.34 12.98 2.58
C SER A 21 1.02 13.16 4.07
N PRO A 22 -0.26 13.03 4.48
CA PRO A 22 -0.62 12.94 5.89
C PRO A 22 -0.32 11.55 6.49
N HIS A 23 0.12 10.59 5.68
CA HIS A 23 0.33 9.19 6.06
C HIS A 23 1.70 8.66 5.65
N SER A 24 2.32 7.86 6.52
CA SER A 24 3.55 7.12 6.20
C SER A 24 3.30 6.02 5.17
N HIS A 25 4.34 5.58 4.45
CA HIS A 25 4.22 4.45 3.52
C HIS A 25 3.80 3.16 4.24
N LYS A 26 4.20 3.01 5.50
CA LYS A 26 3.69 1.95 6.39
C LYS A 26 2.17 2.03 6.57
N GLN A 27 1.63 3.19 6.92
CA GLN A 27 0.19 3.38 7.11
C GLN A 27 -0.59 3.12 5.81
N ILE A 28 -0.01 3.50 4.67
CA ILE A 28 -0.54 3.19 3.34
C ILE A 28 -0.59 1.68 3.12
N ALA A 29 0.52 0.96 3.31
CA ALA A 29 0.57 -0.50 3.17
C ALA A 29 -0.44 -1.22 4.08
N MET A 30 -0.51 -0.82 5.37
CA MET A 30 -1.50 -1.35 6.32
C MET A 30 -2.95 -1.01 5.95
N TRP A 31 -3.18 0.10 5.25
CA TRP A 31 -4.51 0.42 4.75
C TRP A 31 -4.88 -0.47 3.55
N CYS A 32 -3.94 -0.71 2.63
CA CYS A 32 -4.11 -1.63 1.51
C CYS A 32 -4.39 -3.06 1.99
N ASP A 33 -3.63 -3.55 2.97
CA ASP A 33 -3.84 -4.86 3.62
C ASP A 33 -5.26 -5.01 4.16
N ARG A 34 -5.69 -4.05 5.00
CA ARG A 34 -7.02 -4.09 5.61
C ARG A 34 -8.15 -4.01 4.59
N PHE A 35 -7.96 -3.29 3.48
CA PHE A 35 -8.91 -3.29 2.38
C PHE A 35 -8.97 -4.69 1.77
N TRP A 36 -7.83 -5.23 1.34
CA TRP A 36 -7.76 -6.54 0.72
C TRP A 36 -8.36 -7.64 1.60
N CYS A 37 -8.07 -7.61 2.91
CA CYS A 37 -8.59 -8.53 3.90
C CYS A 37 -10.13 -8.57 3.98
N GLN A 38 -10.83 -7.50 3.58
CA GLN A 38 -12.30 -7.53 3.55
C GLN A 38 -12.87 -8.50 2.51
N TYR A 39 -12.06 -8.93 1.53
CA TYR A 39 -12.47 -9.74 0.39
C TYR A 39 -11.78 -11.11 0.34
N ILE A 40 -11.18 -11.56 1.46
CA ILE A 40 -10.58 -12.91 1.56
C ILE A 40 -11.65 -14.00 1.39
N ASP A 41 -12.79 -13.83 2.04
CA ASP A 41 -13.84 -14.85 2.14
C ASP A 41 -15.15 -14.43 1.44
N VAL A 42 -15.17 -13.29 0.75
CA VAL A 42 -16.37 -12.74 0.09
C VAL A 42 -16.05 -12.25 -1.31
N ASP A 43 -17.01 -12.45 -2.22
CA ASP A 43 -16.88 -12.00 -3.60
C ASP A 43 -16.87 -10.47 -3.67
N ALA A 44 -15.84 -9.94 -4.30
CA ALA A 44 -15.72 -8.52 -4.62
C ALA A 44 -16.61 -8.17 -5.83
N SER A 45 -17.13 -6.95 -5.87
CA SER A 45 -17.67 -6.43 -7.14
C SER A 45 -16.54 -6.30 -8.18
N PRO A 46 -16.81 -6.36 -9.49
CA PRO A 46 -15.77 -6.27 -10.52
C PRO A 46 -14.87 -5.01 -10.41
N GLU A 47 -15.43 -3.90 -9.92
CA GLU A 47 -14.67 -2.66 -9.68
C GLU A 47 -13.63 -2.83 -8.56
N ILE A 48 -13.94 -3.62 -7.54
CA ILE A 48 -13.05 -3.89 -6.41
C ILE A 48 -12.10 -5.04 -6.73
N GLU A 49 -12.57 -6.06 -7.44
CA GLU A 49 -11.79 -7.22 -7.85
C GLU A 49 -10.54 -6.80 -8.64
N ARG A 50 -10.66 -5.81 -9.54
CA ARG A 50 -9.50 -5.25 -10.26
C ARG A 50 -8.48 -4.54 -9.38
N LEU A 51 -8.86 -4.12 -8.17
CA LEU A 51 -7.96 -3.45 -7.21
C LEU A 51 -7.22 -4.44 -6.34
N LEU A 52 -7.76 -5.63 -6.09
CA LEU A 52 -7.17 -6.61 -5.18
C LEU A 52 -5.70 -6.94 -5.51
N PRO A 53 -5.30 -7.17 -6.78
CA PRO A 53 -3.89 -7.40 -7.10
C PRO A 53 -2.98 -6.22 -6.75
N ILE A 54 -3.47 -4.99 -6.88
CA ILE A 54 -2.70 -3.78 -6.59
C ILE A 54 -2.58 -3.59 -5.08
N LEU A 55 -3.66 -3.81 -4.33
CA LEU A 55 -3.67 -3.72 -2.87
C LEU A 55 -2.69 -4.72 -2.25
N THR A 56 -2.71 -5.99 -2.70
CA THR A 56 -1.76 -7.01 -2.27
C THR A 56 -0.33 -6.65 -2.66
N ASP A 57 -0.10 -6.18 -3.89
CA ASP A 57 1.27 -5.84 -4.33
C ASP A 57 1.88 -4.72 -3.48
N VAL A 58 1.11 -3.69 -3.10
CA VAL A 58 1.60 -2.62 -2.20
C VAL A 58 2.04 -3.18 -0.85
N GLU A 59 1.20 -4.01 -0.22
CA GLU A 59 1.49 -4.62 1.08
C GLU A 59 2.68 -5.57 1.00
N THR A 60 2.72 -6.42 -0.03
CA THR A 60 3.78 -7.40 -0.20
C THR A 60 5.12 -6.74 -0.50
N GLN A 61 5.13 -5.69 -1.33
CA GLN A 61 6.36 -4.93 -1.60
C GLN A 61 6.85 -4.17 -0.36
N TRP A 62 5.97 -3.72 0.53
CA TRP A 62 6.36 -3.14 1.81
C TRP A 62 7.15 -4.14 2.66
N ASP A 63 6.61 -5.34 2.85
CA ASP A 63 7.25 -6.40 3.62
C ASP A 63 8.57 -6.86 2.99
N LEU A 64 8.58 -7.07 1.67
CA LEU A 64 9.79 -7.45 0.95
C LEU A 64 10.87 -6.37 1.02
N TYR A 65 10.51 -5.09 0.91
CA TYR A 65 11.47 -3.99 1.03
C TYR A 65 12.12 -3.99 2.41
N LEU A 66 11.33 -4.08 3.48
CA LEU A 66 11.86 -4.11 4.84
C LEU A 66 12.76 -5.33 5.08
N ALA A 67 12.31 -6.51 4.66
CA ALA A 67 13.06 -7.76 4.81
C ALA A 67 14.40 -7.76 4.07
N ASN A 68 14.48 -7.05 2.93
CA ASN A 68 15.71 -6.93 2.15
C ASN A 68 16.63 -5.79 2.61
N THR A 69 16.11 -4.83 3.39
CA THR A 69 16.84 -3.63 3.82
C THR A 69 17.38 -3.76 5.25
N TYR A 70 16.67 -4.47 6.11
CA TYR A 70 16.92 -4.48 7.56
C TYR A 70 17.22 -5.87 8.10
N GLN A 71 18.07 -5.94 9.13
CA GLN A 71 18.30 -7.17 9.87
C GLN A 71 17.11 -7.51 10.78
N ILE A 72 17.00 -8.78 11.20
CA ILE A 72 15.86 -9.25 11.99
C ILE A 72 15.72 -8.53 13.34
N GLU A 73 16.83 -8.12 13.96
CA GLU A 73 16.83 -7.34 15.20
C GLU A 73 16.23 -5.94 15.00
N GLU A 74 16.52 -5.31 13.85
CA GLU A 74 15.98 -3.99 13.50
C GLU A 74 14.49 -4.06 13.18
N LEU A 75 14.06 -5.11 12.45
CA LEU A 75 12.65 -5.39 12.15
C LEU A 75 11.78 -5.51 13.40
N ARG A 76 12.35 -5.99 14.52
CA ARG A 76 11.63 -6.14 15.79
C ARG A 76 11.55 -4.87 16.63
N ALA A 77 12.52 -3.96 16.46
CA ALA A 77 12.69 -2.82 17.35
C ALA A 77 12.21 -1.48 16.74
N ARG A 78 12.17 -1.36 15.41
CA ARG A 78 11.85 -0.10 14.72
C ARG A 78 10.36 0.03 14.39
N SER A 79 9.88 1.27 14.37
CA SER A 79 8.49 1.59 14.02
C SER A 79 8.24 1.66 12.50
N PHE A 80 9.27 2.00 11.72
CA PHE A 80 9.22 2.21 10.25
C PHE A 80 8.24 3.29 9.77
N GLU A 81 7.83 4.22 10.64
CA GLU A 81 6.92 5.31 10.26
C GLU A 81 7.58 6.32 9.32
N ASP A 82 8.91 6.49 9.39
CA ASP A 82 9.64 7.42 8.55
C ASP A 82 10.24 6.75 7.29
N GLU A 83 10.00 5.45 7.10
CA GLU A 83 10.55 4.69 5.99
C GLU A 83 9.75 4.92 4.71
N CYS A 84 10.46 5.11 3.61
CA CYS A 84 9.86 5.43 2.32
C CYS A 84 10.25 4.40 1.26
N LEU A 85 9.26 3.61 0.81
CA LEU A 85 9.36 2.88 -0.46
C LEU A 85 9.67 3.81 -1.65
N PRO A 86 10.27 3.28 -2.73
CA PRO A 86 10.49 4.03 -3.96
C PRO A 86 9.18 4.63 -4.52
N VAL A 87 9.19 5.94 -4.80
CA VAL A 87 8.00 6.69 -5.22
C VAL A 87 7.48 6.25 -6.59
N GLU A 88 8.38 5.76 -7.44
CA GLU A 88 8.07 5.19 -8.76
C GLU A 88 7.12 3.99 -8.66
N TRP A 89 7.18 3.20 -7.59
CA TRP A 89 6.26 2.07 -7.41
C TRP A 89 4.82 2.55 -7.24
N PHE A 90 4.62 3.64 -6.49
CA PHE A 90 3.31 4.27 -6.35
C PHE A 90 2.80 4.88 -7.65
N GLN A 91 3.69 5.46 -8.46
CA GLN A 91 3.32 5.97 -9.78
C GLN A 91 2.88 4.83 -10.71
N ASP A 92 3.58 3.70 -10.67
CA ASP A 92 3.24 2.51 -11.43
C ASP A 92 1.89 1.92 -10.99
N TRP A 93 1.65 1.77 -9.68
CA TRP A 93 0.35 1.34 -9.16
C TRP A 93 -0.77 2.31 -9.54
N LEU A 94 -0.55 3.62 -9.47
CA LEU A 94 -1.53 4.62 -9.91
C LEU A 94 -1.89 4.46 -11.38
N SER A 95 -0.90 4.21 -12.24
CA SER A 95 -1.15 4.00 -13.66
C SER A 95 -2.05 2.79 -13.91
N LYS A 96 -1.86 1.71 -13.15
CA LYS A 96 -2.67 0.48 -13.23
C LYS A 96 -4.10 0.68 -12.71
N VAL A 97 -4.29 1.48 -11.65
CA VAL A 97 -5.62 1.79 -11.10
C VAL A 97 -6.44 2.68 -12.06
N LYS A 98 -5.77 3.59 -12.77
CA LYS A 98 -6.39 4.57 -13.67
C LYS A 98 -6.61 4.03 -15.10
N ALA A 99 -6.02 2.89 -15.46
CA ALA A 99 -6.22 2.21 -16.73
C ALA A 99 -7.61 1.54 -16.81
#